data_AF-A0A9P6FJC9-F1
#
_entry.id   AF-A0A9P6FJC9-F1
#
_cell.length_a   1.000
_cell.length_b   1.000
_cell.length_c   1.000
_cell.angle_alpha   90.00
_cell.angle_beta   90.00
_cell.angle_gamma   90.00
#
_symmetry.space_group_name_H-M   'P 1'
#
loop_
_entity.id
_entity.type
_entity.pdbx_description
1 polymer ?
#
loop_
_entity_poly.entity_id
_entity_poly.type
_entity_poly.pdbx_seq_one_letter_code
_entity_poly.pdbx_strand_id
1 'polypeptide(L)'
;MRSWRLSDEPMPQEVTEDGGSVDPELLDPEYRASVKCKIFLGYTSNLVSSGVRELIRFLVQHRLVDCLVSSAGGVEEDFIKCLAPTYLGEFQLEGSALRRQGLNRIGNLLVPNDNYCKFEDWVVPILDQLLKEQKEEGAHWAPSSIIRRLGKEIAHEESIYYWAYKNDIPVFCPALTDGSLGDMIYFHSYKSPGLIIDIVSDIRAMNNQAVFAKKTGVIILGGGVVKHHICNANLM
;
A
#
# COMPACT_ATOMS: atom_id res chain seq x y z
N MET A 1 20.92 -2.82 -2.52
CA MET A 1 19.86 -2.82 -1.47
C MET A 1 19.74 -4.18 -0.80
N ARG A 2 19.31 -5.24 -1.49
CA ARG A 2 19.09 -6.58 -0.89
C ARG A 2 20.32 -7.27 -0.29
N SER A 3 21.51 -7.02 -0.83
CA SER A 3 22.76 -7.60 -0.34
C SER A 3 23.31 -6.89 0.89
N TRP A 4 22.96 -5.61 1.10
CA TRP A 4 23.52 -4.80 2.18
C TRP A 4 23.13 -5.36 3.55
N ARG A 5 24.09 -5.37 4.45
CA ARG A 5 23.94 -5.64 5.89
C ARG A 5 24.62 -4.53 6.69
N LEU A 6 24.20 -4.34 7.94
CA LEU A 6 24.89 -3.40 8.82
C LEU A 6 26.34 -3.85 9.09
N SER A 7 26.63 -5.15 9.02
CA SER A 7 28.00 -5.69 9.09
C SER A 7 28.92 -5.23 7.97
N ASP A 8 28.38 -4.72 6.84
CA ASP A 8 29.17 -4.17 5.74
C ASP A 8 29.69 -2.75 6.06
N GLU A 9 29.07 -2.08 7.04
CA GLU A 9 29.49 -0.77 7.51
C GLU A 9 30.59 -0.91 8.58
N PRO A 10 31.48 0.09 8.73
CA PRO A 10 32.50 0.09 9.78
C PRO A 10 31.90 -0.09 11.19
N MET A 11 32.68 -0.69 12.10
CA MET A 11 32.29 -0.74 13.50
C MET A 11 32.24 0.69 14.07
N PRO A 12 31.16 1.05 14.78
CA PRO A 12 31.10 2.35 15.45
C PRO A 12 32.17 2.42 16.54
N GLN A 13 32.72 3.61 16.75
CA GLN A 13 33.65 3.85 17.86
C GLN A 13 32.87 3.75 19.17
N GLU A 14 33.42 3.11 20.21
CA GLU A 14 32.72 2.88 21.50
C GLU A 14 32.20 4.17 22.17
N VAL A 15 32.78 5.32 21.81
CA VAL A 15 32.37 6.65 22.24
C VAL A 15 31.90 7.43 21.01
N THR A 16 30.69 7.99 21.06
CA THR A 16 30.16 8.87 20.02
C THR A 16 30.86 10.23 20.05
N GLU A 17 30.83 10.99 18.95
CA GLU A 17 31.52 12.30 18.85
C GLU A 17 31.05 13.33 19.90
N ASP A 18 29.86 13.14 20.48
CA ASP A 18 29.25 13.93 21.55
C ASP A 18 29.47 13.36 22.97
N GLY A 19 30.28 12.29 23.11
CA GLY A 19 30.65 11.70 24.41
C GLY A 19 29.61 10.73 24.99
N GLY A 20 28.64 10.30 24.19
CA GLY A 20 27.70 9.24 24.53
C GLY A 20 28.28 7.83 24.34
N SER A 21 27.65 6.85 24.99
CA SER A 21 27.94 5.43 24.78
C SER A 21 27.15 4.89 23.59
N VAL A 22 27.79 4.12 22.71
CA VAL A 22 27.09 3.40 21.62
C VAL A 22 26.15 2.34 22.19
N ASP A 23 24.97 2.20 21.57
CA ASP A 23 24.03 1.11 21.85
C ASP A 23 24.74 -0.25 21.73
N PRO A 24 24.83 -1.06 22.81
CA PRO A 24 25.55 -2.32 22.81
C PRO A 24 25.11 -3.29 21.71
N GLU A 25 23.84 -3.26 21.27
CA GLU A 25 23.37 -4.09 20.15
C GLU A 25 24.10 -3.78 18.84
N LEU A 26 24.51 -2.52 18.63
CA LEU A 26 25.23 -2.11 17.42
C LEU A 26 26.67 -2.62 17.37
N LEU A 27 27.17 -3.15 18.49
CA LEU A 27 28.48 -3.78 18.61
C LEU A 27 28.41 -5.30 18.42
N ASP A 28 27.23 -5.92 18.51
CA ASP A 28 27.05 -7.35 18.32
C ASP A 28 27.16 -7.74 16.83
N PRO A 29 28.14 -8.58 16.44
CA PRO A 29 28.29 -9.04 15.06
C PRO A 29 27.06 -9.80 14.52
N GLU A 30 26.38 -10.59 15.36
CA GLU A 30 25.21 -11.36 14.92
C GLU A 30 24.04 -10.43 14.60
N TYR A 31 23.74 -9.49 15.51
CA TYR A 31 22.77 -8.44 15.25
C TYR A 31 23.07 -7.68 13.95
N ARG A 32 24.31 -7.19 13.79
CA ARG A 32 24.71 -6.42 12.58
C ARG A 32 24.56 -7.23 11.28
N ALA A 33 24.86 -8.53 11.31
CA ALA A 33 24.66 -9.41 10.16
C ALA A 33 23.18 -9.69 9.85
N SER A 34 22.30 -9.58 10.87
CA SER A 34 20.86 -9.76 10.73
C SER A 34 20.14 -8.51 10.17
N VAL A 35 20.67 -7.31 10.46
CA VAL A 35 20.08 -6.04 10.04
C VAL A 35 20.22 -5.84 8.53
N LYS A 36 19.09 -5.62 7.86
CA LYS A 36 18.99 -5.44 6.41
C LYS A 36 18.58 -4.01 6.05
N CYS A 37 18.82 -3.64 4.80
CA CYS A 37 18.29 -2.42 4.22
C CYS A 37 16.77 -2.55 4.08
N LYS A 38 16.03 -1.59 4.62
CA LYS A 38 14.57 -1.52 4.51
C LYS A 38 14.18 -0.89 3.18
N ILE A 39 13.45 -1.63 2.35
CA ILE A 39 13.14 -1.25 0.98
C ILE A 39 11.70 -0.74 0.91
N PHE A 40 11.54 0.54 0.61
CA PHE A 40 10.28 1.18 0.28
C PHE A 40 10.02 1.04 -1.22
N LEU A 41 8.85 0.52 -1.57
CA LEU A 41 8.39 0.42 -2.95
C LEU A 41 7.16 1.31 -3.14
N GLY A 42 7.28 2.30 -4.03
CA GLY A 42 6.19 3.17 -4.45
C GLY A 42 5.78 2.89 -5.89
N TYR A 43 4.49 2.82 -6.17
CA TYR A 43 3.94 2.71 -7.52
C TYR A 43 2.62 3.46 -7.69
N THR A 44 2.37 3.97 -8.89
CA THR A 44 1.11 4.65 -9.24
C THR A 44 0.01 3.65 -9.66
N SER A 45 -1.25 4.06 -9.58
CA SER A 45 -2.42 3.22 -9.88
C SER A 45 -2.36 2.52 -11.24
N ASN A 46 -1.97 3.26 -12.29
CA ASN A 46 -1.88 2.74 -13.65
C ASN A 46 -0.94 1.52 -13.80
N LEU A 47 0.05 1.36 -12.91
CA LEU A 47 0.92 0.17 -12.90
C LEU A 47 0.19 -1.06 -12.39
N VAL A 48 -0.73 -0.89 -11.44
CA VAL A 48 -1.61 -1.98 -10.97
C VAL A 48 -2.72 -2.27 -11.99
N SER A 49 -3.21 -1.26 -12.72
CA SER A 49 -4.10 -1.48 -13.87
C SER A 49 -3.42 -2.32 -14.95
N SER A 50 -2.11 -2.10 -15.17
CA SER A 50 -1.29 -2.86 -16.12
C SER A 50 -0.91 -4.27 -15.60
N GLY A 51 -0.18 -5.04 -16.40
CA GLY A 51 0.41 -6.32 -16.01
C GLY A 51 1.66 -6.20 -15.11
N VAL A 52 2.09 -4.99 -14.77
CA VAL A 52 3.16 -4.79 -13.76
C VAL A 52 2.68 -5.20 -12.37
N ARG A 53 1.36 -5.24 -12.14
CA ARG A 53 0.75 -5.80 -10.92
C ARG A 53 1.36 -7.14 -10.51
N GLU A 54 1.53 -8.05 -11.45
CA GLU A 54 2.02 -9.40 -11.18
C GLU A 54 3.50 -9.40 -10.74
N LEU A 55 4.29 -8.45 -11.24
CA LEU A 55 5.67 -8.23 -10.77
C LEU A 55 5.69 -7.66 -9.36
N ILE A 56 4.83 -6.68 -9.06
CA ILE A 56 4.71 -6.12 -7.71
C ILE A 56 4.27 -7.21 -6.72
N ARG A 57 3.26 -8.01 -7.10
CA ARG A 57 2.77 -9.14 -6.30
C ARG A 57 3.90 -10.14 -6.03
N PHE A 58 4.72 -10.47 -7.03
CA PHE A 58 5.89 -11.32 -6.85
C PHE A 58 6.88 -10.75 -5.82
N LEU A 59 7.22 -9.45 -5.90
CA LEU A 59 8.12 -8.81 -4.93
C LEU A 59 7.58 -8.89 -3.50
N VAL A 60 6.28 -8.67 -3.32
CA VAL A 60 5.61 -8.69 -2.01
C VAL A 60 5.49 -10.12 -1.48
N GLN A 61 5.09 -11.07 -2.32
CA GLN A 61 4.98 -12.50 -2.00
C GLN A 61 6.29 -13.07 -1.47
N HIS A 62 7.42 -12.69 -2.08
CA HIS A 62 8.74 -13.20 -1.71
C HIS A 62 9.50 -12.32 -0.70
N ARG A 63 8.83 -11.38 -0.02
CA ARG A 63 9.42 -10.48 0.99
C ARG A 63 10.67 -9.77 0.45
N LEU A 64 10.58 -9.30 -0.79
CA LEU A 64 11.66 -8.58 -1.48
C LEU A 64 11.63 -7.07 -1.19
N VAL A 65 10.55 -6.58 -0.59
CA VAL A 65 10.31 -5.20 -0.15
C VAL A 65 9.68 -5.21 1.24
N ASP A 66 9.80 -4.09 1.96
CA ASP A 66 9.45 -4.00 3.38
C ASP A 66 8.32 -2.99 3.67
N CYS A 67 8.05 -2.07 2.75
CA CYS A 67 7.01 -1.05 2.89
C CYS A 67 6.47 -0.66 1.51
N LEU A 68 5.15 -0.58 1.37
CA LEU A 68 4.50 -0.17 0.12
C LEU A 68 3.83 1.19 0.26
N VAL A 69 3.86 1.99 -0.81
CA VAL A 69 3.04 3.20 -0.93
C VAL A 69 2.38 3.24 -2.31
N SER A 70 1.07 3.48 -2.34
CA SER A 70 0.29 3.57 -3.59
C SER A 70 -0.83 4.61 -3.47
N SER A 71 -1.42 5.01 -4.60
CA SER A 71 -2.70 5.74 -4.63
C SER A 71 -3.90 4.79 -4.49
N ALA A 72 -5.10 5.33 -4.26
CA ALA A 72 -6.33 4.56 -4.10
C ALA A 72 -6.61 3.65 -5.30
N GLY A 73 -6.46 4.16 -6.53
CA GLY A 73 -6.57 3.34 -7.74
C GLY A 73 -5.63 2.13 -7.75
N GLY A 74 -4.41 2.25 -7.21
CA GLY A 74 -3.50 1.11 -7.12
C GLY A 74 -3.90 0.10 -6.04
N VAL A 75 -4.65 0.55 -5.03
CA VAL A 75 -5.24 -0.31 -4.01
C VAL A 75 -6.44 -1.08 -4.58
N GLU A 76 -7.44 -0.35 -5.08
CA GLU A 76 -8.71 -0.95 -5.50
C GLU A 76 -8.58 -1.83 -6.74
N GLU A 77 -7.74 -1.48 -7.71
CA GLU A 77 -7.61 -2.28 -8.94
C GLU A 77 -6.98 -3.66 -8.69
N ASP A 78 -6.16 -3.81 -7.64
CA ASP A 78 -5.65 -5.13 -7.25
C ASP A 78 -6.76 -6.06 -6.75
N PHE A 79 -7.68 -5.52 -5.94
CA PHE A 79 -8.84 -6.26 -5.44
C PHE A 79 -9.85 -6.52 -6.56
N ILE A 80 -10.18 -5.51 -7.35
CA ILE A 80 -11.09 -5.62 -8.49
C ILE A 80 -10.63 -6.71 -9.46
N LYS A 81 -9.32 -6.80 -9.74
CA LYS A 81 -8.76 -7.85 -10.62
C LYS A 81 -8.91 -9.27 -10.09
N CYS A 82 -9.13 -9.46 -8.78
CA CYS A 82 -9.48 -10.77 -8.23
C CYS A 82 -10.97 -11.11 -8.44
N LEU A 83 -11.82 -10.12 -8.72
CA LEU A 83 -13.26 -10.28 -8.93
C LEU A 83 -13.64 -10.36 -10.41
N ALA A 84 -12.95 -9.57 -11.26
CA ALA A 84 -13.19 -9.53 -12.69
C ALA A 84 -11.97 -8.98 -13.46
N PRO A 85 -11.72 -9.43 -14.70
CA PRO A 85 -10.54 -9.05 -15.46
C PRO A 85 -10.61 -7.62 -16.02
N THR A 86 -9.44 -7.07 -16.30
CA THR A 86 -9.21 -5.87 -17.13
C THR A 86 -8.80 -6.30 -18.54
N TYR A 87 -9.26 -5.59 -19.56
CA TYR A 87 -9.03 -5.95 -20.96
C TYR A 87 -8.12 -4.96 -21.67
N LEU A 88 -7.47 -5.41 -22.75
CA LEU A 88 -6.75 -4.53 -23.66
C LEU A 88 -7.74 -3.77 -24.55
N GLY A 89 -7.47 -2.50 -24.78
CA GLY A 89 -8.14 -1.61 -25.71
C GLY A 89 -7.13 -0.69 -26.39
N GLU A 90 -7.56 0.53 -26.73
CA GLU A 90 -6.73 1.51 -27.44
C GLU A 90 -6.93 2.92 -26.86
N PHE A 91 -5.88 3.75 -26.94
CA PHE A 91 -5.93 5.13 -26.46
C PHE A 91 -6.95 5.99 -27.24
N GLN A 92 -7.19 5.66 -28.51
CA GLN A 92 -8.01 6.39 -29.46
C GLN A 92 -9.50 6.08 -29.34
N LEU A 93 -9.91 5.14 -28.48
CA LEU A 93 -11.32 4.81 -28.29
C LEU A 93 -12.12 6.02 -27.78
N GLU A 94 -13.19 6.34 -28.51
CA GLU A 94 -14.08 7.47 -28.24
C GLU A 94 -14.77 7.36 -26.87
N GLY A 95 -14.50 8.32 -25.99
CA GLY A 95 -15.00 8.30 -24.60
C GLY A 95 -16.53 8.28 -24.51
N SER A 96 -17.22 8.97 -25.43
CA SER A 96 -18.69 8.98 -25.44
C SER A 96 -19.30 7.62 -25.77
N ALA A 97 -18.66 6.84 -26.66
CA ALA A 97 -19.11 5.50 -27.01
C ALA A 97 -18.86 4.52 -25.85
N LEU A 98 -17.67 4.59 -25.25
CA LEU A 98 -17.31 3.78 -24.08
C LEU A 98 -18.27 4.02 -22.90
N ARG A 99 -18.61 5.29 -22.62
CA ARG A 99 -19.55 5.63 -21.54
C ARG A 99 -20.94 5.03 -21.79
N ARG A 100 -21.45 5.07 -23.02
CA ARG A 100 -22.75 4.45 -23.37
C ARG A 100 -22.75 2.94 -23.20
N GLN A 101 -21.59 2.29 -23.32
CA GLN A 101 -21.41 0.86 -23.13
C GLN A 101 -21.03 0.49 -21.68
N GLY A 102 -20.85 1.46 -20.79
CA GLY A 102 -20.39 1.21 -19.42
C GLY A 102 -18.96 0.71 -19.33
N LEU A 103 -18.07 1.20 -20.21
CA LEU A 103 -16.64 0.86 -20.22
C LEU A 103 -15.81 2.05 -19.73
N ASN A 104 -14.95 1.84 -18.75
CA ASN A 104 -13.98 2.83 -18.27
C ASN A 104 -12.63 2.58 -18.92
N ARG A 105 -11.97 3.64 -19.41
CA ARG A 105 -10.69 3.53 -20.11
C ARG A 105 -9.54 4.06 -19.26
N ILE A 106 -8.51 3.25 -19.09
CA ILE A 106 -7.24 3.58 -18.43
C ILE A 106 -6.13 3.44 -19.46
N GLY A 107 -5.81 4.54 -20.16
CA GLY A 107 -4.88 4.50 -21.29
C GLY A 107 -5.40 3.63 -22.43
N ASN A 108 -4.75 2.49 -22.69
CA ASN A 108 -5.17 1.43 -23.61
C ASN A 108 -5.75 0.20 -22.89
N LEU A 109 -6.24 0.36 -21.67
CA LEU A 109 -6.93 -0.69 -20.92
C LEU A 109 -8.40 -0.33 -20.76
N LEU A 110 -9.25 -1.35 -20.67
CA LEU A 110 -10.69 -1.23 -20.47
C LEU A 110 -11.13 -2.00 -19.24
N VAL A 111 -11.86 -1.31 -18.36
CA VAL A 111 -12.47 -1.87 -17.14
C VAL A 111 -13.98 -1.72 -17.25
N PRO A 112 -14.73 -2.82 -17.43
CA PRO A 112 -16.19 -2.78 -17.44
C PRO A 112 -16.77 -2.26 -16.11
N ASN A 113 -17.86 -1.49 -16.16
CA ASN A 113 -18.57 -1.00 -14.97
C ASN A 113 -18.98 -2.13 -14.03
N ASP A 114 -19.33 -3.30 -14.57
CA ASP A 114 -19.68 -4.49 -13.80
C ASP A 114 -18.58 -4.90 -12.79
N ASN A 115 -17.31 -4.62 -13.11
CA ASN A 115 -16.20 -4.85 -12.18
C ASN A 115 -16.35 -4.02 -10.90
N TYR A 116 -16.81 -2.76 -11.02
CA TYR A 116 -17.03 -1.87 -9.89
C TYR A 116 -18.31 -2.23 -9.12
N CYS A 117 -19.34 -2.75 -9.79
CA CYS A 117 -20.52 -3.30 -9.11
C CYS A 117 -20.16 -4.52 -8.24
N LYS A 118 -19.35 -5.44 -8.78
CA LYS A 118 -18.83 -6.58 -8.00
C LYS A 118 -17.96 -6.14 -6.82
N PHE A 119 -17.20 -5.06 -7.01
CA PHE A 119 -16.39 -4.48 -5.95
C PHE A 119 -17.26 -3.86 -4.85
N GLU A 120 -18.34 -3.16 -5.20
CA GLU A 120 -19.35 -2.67 -4.24
C GLU A 120 -19.91 -3.82 -3.40
N ASP A 121 -20.42 -4.88 -4.07
CA ASP A 121 -21.00 -6.05 -3.41
C ASP A 121 -20.01 -6.72 -2.44
N TRP A 122 -18.72 -6.71 -2.75
CA TRP A 122 -17.67 -7.28 -1.92
C TRP A 122 -17.25 -6.36 -0.76
N VAL A 123 -17.07 -5.06 -1.00
CA VAL A 123 -16.46 -4.16 -0.02
C VAL A 123 -17.46 -3.61 0.99
N VAL A 124 -18.72 -3.41 0.61
CA VAL A 124 -19.73 -2.81 1.49
C VAL A 124 -19.95 -3.62 2.78
N PRO A 125 -20.10 -4.96 2.74
CA PRO A 125 -20.20 -5.76 3.97
C PRO A 125 -18.96 -5.64 4.87
N ILE A 126 -17.78 -5.43 4.29
CA ILE A 126 -16.54 -5.20 5.05
C ILE A 126 -16.58 -3.82 5.71
N LEU A 127 -17.04 -2.78 5.00
CA LEU A 127 -17.22 -1.43 5.58
C LEU A 127 -18.21 -1.43 6.75
N ASP A 128 -19.30 -2.21 6.67
CA ASP A 128 -20.23 -2.38 7.79
C ASP A 128 -19.54 -2.99 9.02
N GLN A 129 -18.70 -4.00 8.81
CA GLN A 129 -17.95 -4.64 9.88
C GLN A 129 -16.86 -3.70 10.46
N LEU A 130 -16.15 -2.93 9.63
CA LEU A 130 -15.21 -1.90 10.09
C LEU A 130 -15.90 -0.86 10.96
N LEU A 131 -17.08 -0.38 10.54
CA LEU A 131 -17.85 0.59 11.31
C LEU A 131 -18.33 0.01 12.64
N LYS A 132 -18.79 -1.24 12.64
CA LYS A 132 -19.20 -1.94 13.84
C LYS A 132 -18.05 -2.05 14.84
N GLU A 133 -16.89 -2.54 14.39
CA GLU A 133 -15.68 -2.65 15.21
C GLU A 133 -15.24 -1.27 15.74
N GLN A 134 -15.37 -0.21 14.93
CA GLN A 134 -15.08 1.16 15.39
C GLN A 134 -16.03 1.63 16.50
N LYS A 135 -17.34 1.32 16.40
CA LYS A 135 -18.36 1.77 17.36
C LYS A 135 -18.41 0.93 18.63
N GLU A 136 -18.24 -0.38 18.51
CA GLU A 136 -18.45 -1.33 19.61
C GLU A 136 -17.14 -1.71 20.31
N GLU A 137 -16.04 -1.79 19.56
CA GLU A 137 -14.74 -2.28 20.07
C GLU A 137 -13.70 -1.15 20.20
N GLY A 138 -14.02 0.05 19.72
CA GLY A 138 -13.09 1.19 19.72
C GLY A 138 -11.94 1.04 18.72
N ALA A 139 -12.13 0.25 17.65
CA ALA A 139 -11.12 0.11 16.61
C ALA A 139 -10.80 1.46 15.96
N HIS A 140 -9.52 1.72 15.69
CA HIS A 140 -9.06 2.92 15.00
C HIS A 140 -8.60 2.58 13.58
N TRP A 141 -9.31 3.11 12.59
CA TRP A 141 -9.02 2.85 11.19
C TRP A 141 -8.14 3.94 10.59
N ALA A 142 -7.11 3.51 9.89
CA ALA A 142 -6.22 4.32 9.06
C ALA A 142 -6.17 3.66 7.68
N PRO A 143 -5.71 4.36 6.62
CA PRO A 143 -5.61 3.76 5.31
C PRO A 143 -4.86 2.42 5.30
N SER A 144 -3.72 2.33 6.00
CA SER A 144 -2.94 1.10 6.06
C SER A 144 -3.64 -0.06 6.77
N SER A 145 -4.37 0.20 7.86
CA SER A 145 -5.12 -0.84 8.58
C SER A 145 -6.34 -1.32 7.81
N ILE A 146 -7.00 -0.43 7.07
CA ILE A 146 -8.08 -0.80 6.13
C ILE A 146 -7.52 -1.64 4.99
N ILE A 147 -6.44 -1.23 4.32
CA ILE A 147 -5.83 -2.01 3.24
C ILE A 147 -5.41 -3.40 3.74
N ARG A 148 -4.85 -3.48 4.96
CA ARG A 148 -4.52 -4.76 5.59
C ARG A 148 -5.77 -5.62 5.81
N ARG A 149 -6.88 -5.04 6.27
CA ARG A 149 -8.15 -5.76 6.41
C ARG A 149 -8.63 -6.27 5.06
N LEU A 150 -8.66 -5.43 4.03
CA LEU A 150 -9.07 -5.82 2.68
C LEU A 150 -8.18 -6.93 2.10
N GLY A 151 -6.86 -6.88 2.33
CA GLY A 151 -5.93 -7.95 1.98
C GLY A 151 -6.20 -9.28 2.68
N LYS A 152 -6.66 -9.24 3.94
CA LYS A 152 -7.13 -10.43 4.64
C LYS A 152 -8.42 -10.99 4.04
N GLU A 153 -9.40 -10.12 3.76
CA GLU A 153 -10.74 -10.52 3.31
C GLU A 153 -10.77 -11.00 1.85
N ILE A 154 -9.89 -10.48 0.97
CA ILE A 154 -9.88 -10.93 -0.43
C ILE A 154 -9.43 -12.39 -0.56
N ALA A 155 -8.59 -12.86 0.37
CA ALA A 155 -8.14 -14.25 0.49
C ALA A 155 -7.66 -14.90 -0.84
N HIS A 156 -7.07 -14.11 -1.74
CA HIS A 156 -6.73 -14.51 -3.09
C HIS A 156 -5.22 -14.35 -3.38
N GLU A 157 -4.53 -15.44 -3.76
CA GLU A 157 -3.07 -15.43 -3.95
C GLU A 157 -2.58 -14.57 -5.12
N GLU A 158 -3.47 -14.16 -6.02
CA GLU A 158 -3.10 -13.23 -7.09
C GLU A 158 -3.08 -11.75 -6.64
N SER A 159 -3.58 -11.44 -5.43
CA SER A 159 -3.59 -10.08 -4.88
C SER A 159 -2.23 -9.69 -4.29
N ILE A 160 -1.76 -8.49 -4.61
CA ILE A 160 -0.64 -7.84 -3.94
C ILE A 160 -0.91 -7.73 -2.43
N TYR A 161 -2.11 -7.26 -2.09
CA TYR A 161 -2.47 -6.92 -0.70
C TYR A 161 -2.79 -8.13 0.17
N TYR A 162 -3.22 -9.24 -0.43
CA TYR A 162 -3.21 -10.54 0.24
C TYR A 162 -1.80 -10.90 0.73
N TRP A 163 -0.80 -10.82 -0.15
CA TRP A 163 0.58 -11.12 0.24
C TRP A 163 1.15 -10.09 1.21
N ALA A 164 0.79 -8.82 1.07
CA ALA A 164 1.19 -7.78 2.03
C ALA A 164 0.68 -8.11 3.44
N TYR A 165 -0.60 -8.52 3.57
CA TYR A 165 -1.17 -9.01 4.82
C TYR A 165 -0.43 -10.25 5.35
N LYS A 166 -0.22 -11.28 4.51
CA LYS A 166 0.41 -12.55 4.90
C LYS A 166 1.88 -12.41 5.33
N ASN A 167 2.58 -11.44 4.76
CA ASN A 167 4.00 -11.17 5.03
C ASN A 167 4.24 -10.00 5.99
N ASP A 168 3.17 -9.45 6.56
CA ASP A 168 3.22 -8.31 7.49
C ASP A 168 3.91 -7.06 6.91
N ILE A 169 3.68 -6.79 5.62
CA ILE A 169 4.21 -5.62 4.92
C ILE A 169 3.16 -4.50 4.99
N PRO A 170 3.45 -3.35 5.63
CA PRO A 170 2.52 -2.23 5.68
C PRO A 170 2.35 -1.58 4.30
N VAL A 171 1.15 -1.11 4.02
CA VAL A 171 0.79 -0.42 2.78
C VAL A 171 0.18 0.92 3.12
N PHE A 172 0.81 2.01 2.70
CA PHE A 172 0.31 3.36 2.94
C PHE A 172 -0.37 3.93 1.70
N CYS A 173 -1.52 4.58 1.91
CA CYS A 173 -2.25 5.28 0.88
C CYS A 173 -2.79 6.60 1.45
N PRO A 174 -2.04 7.71 1.36
CA PRO A 174 -2.43 8.97 2.02
C PRO A 174 -3.75 9.55 1.54
N ALA A 175 -4.16 9.22 0.31
CA ALA A 175 -5.40 9.67 -0.31
C ALA A 175 -6.28 8.45 -0.68
N LEU A 176 -6.62 7.62 0.32
CA LEU A 176 -7.40 6.39 0.11
C LEU A 176 -8.80 6.65 -0.48
N THR A 177 -9.36 7.84 -0.28
CA THR A 177 -10.69 8.23 -0.75
C THR A 177 -10.71 8.72 -2.21
N ASP A 178 -9.56 8.79 -2.89
CA ASP A 178 -9.45 9.30 -4.27
C ASP A 178 -9.60 8.18 -5.32
N GLY A 179 -10.74 7.48 -5.30
CA GLY A 179 -11.01 6.33 -6.18
C GLY A 179 -12.37 5.67 -5.92
N SER A 180 -12.62 4.53 -6.57
CA SER A 180 -13.83 3.73 -6.37
C SER A 180 -14.05 3.32 -4.92
N LEU A 181 -12.98 3.04 -4.15
CA LEU A 181 -13.11 2.78 -2.72
C LEU A 181 -13.67 4.01 -1.98
N GLY A 182 -13.30 5.21 -2.40
CA GLY A 182 -13.87 6.47 -1.93
C GLY A 182 -15.36 6.59 -2.25
N ASP A 183 -15.78 6.21 -3.45
CA ASP A 183 -17.20 6.16 -3.83
C ASP A 183 -17.99 5.19 -2.94
N MET A 184 -17.41 4.01 -2.64
CA MET A 184 -18.05 3.04 -1.76
C MET A 184 -18.16 3.54 -0.32
N ILE A 185 -17.12 4.20 0.21
CA ILE A 185 -17.17 4.88 1.51
C ILE A 185 -18.23 5.99 1.51
N TYR A 186 -18.34 6.75 0.43
CA TYR A 186 -19.35 7.80 0.26
C TYR A 186 -20.76 7.22 0.33
N PHE A 187 -21.10 6.22 -0.49
CA PHE A 187 -22.42 5.60 -0.48
C PHE A 187 -22.74 4.90 0.85
N HIS A 188 -21.74 4.21 1.42
CA HIS A 188 -21.85 3.58 2.74
C HIS A 188 -22.20 4.59 3.82
N SER A 189 -21.60 5.78 3.81
CA SER A 189 -21.82 6.80 4.84
C SER A 189 -23.27 7.30 4.94
N TYR A 190 -24.06 7.24 3.86
CA TYR A 190 -25.49 7.60 3.91
C TYR A 190 -26.36 6.50 4.50
N LYS A 191 -25.98 5.23 4.31
CA LYS A 191 -26.69 4.07 4.85
C LYS A 191 -26.30 3.81 6.31
N SER A 192 -25.01 3.88 6.60
CA SER A 192 -24.34 3.51 7.84
C SER A 192 -23.35 4.61 8.24
N PRO A 193 -23.80 5.76 8.77
CA PRO A 193 -22.94 6.90 9.04
C PRO A 193 -21.93 6.64 10.17
N GLY A 194 -20.76 7.30 10.07
CA GLY A 194 -19.82 7.47 11.16
C GLY A 194 -18.48 6.73 11.05
N LEU A 195 -18.16 6.10 9.91
CA LEU A 195 -16.83 5.53 9.68
C LEU A 195 -15.79 6.66 9.63
N ILE A 196 -14.73 6.56 10.44
CA ILE A 196 -13.66 7.56 10.51
C ILE A 196 -12.37 6.89 10.07
N ILE A 197 -11.66 7.54 9.15
CA ILE A 197 -10.37 7.07 8.64
C ILE A 197 -9.34 8.15 8.97
N ASP A 198 -8.45 7.84 9.92
CA ASP A 198 -7.44 8.77 10.39
C ASP A 198 -6.12 8.62 9.60
N ILE A 199 -5.74 9.68 8.90
CA ILE A 199 -4.47 9.75 8.18
C ILE A 199 -3.28 10.15 9.07
N VAL A 200 -3.53 10.70 10.27
CA VAL A 200 -2.48 11.17 11.19
C VAL A 200 -1.74 10.00 11.84
N SER A 201 -2.46 8.96 12.23
CA SER A 201 -1.84 7.70 12.68
C SER A 201 -0.98 7.07 11.59
N ASP A 202 -1.42 7.10 10.33
CA ASP A 202 -0.69 6.53 9.20
C ASP A 202 0.61 7.28 8.87
N ILE A 203 0.62 8.61 8.89
CA ILE A 203 1.87 9.37 8.68
C ILE A 203 2.89 9.11 9.79
N ARG A 204 2.46 8.93 11.04
CA ARG A 204 3.35 8.54 12.15
C ARG A 204 3.93 7.15 11.89
N ALA A 205 3.09 6.19 11.52
CA ALA A 205 3.51 4.83 11.22
C ALA A 205 4.49 4.77 10.04
N MET A 206 4.23 5.54 8.97
CA MET A 206 5.10 5.65 7.79
C MET A 206 6.45 6.28 8.13
N ASN A 207 6.49 7.42 8.82
CA ASN A 207 7.75 8.07 9.20
C ASN A 207 8.58 7.17 10.13
N ASN A 208 7.94 6.49 11.09
CA ASN A 208 8.60 5.53 11.96
C ASN A 208 9.23 4.36 11.19
N GLN A 209 8.70 3.98 10.01
CA GLN A 209 9.34 2.96 9.18
C GLN A 209 10.76 3.39 8.77
N ALA A 210 10.96 4.68 8.49
CA ALA A 210 12.23 5.24 8.04
C ALA A 210 13.15 5.59 9.22
N VAL A 211 12.64 6.32 10.23
CA VAL A 211 13.41 6.78 11.40
C VAL A 211 14.08 5.62 12.14
N PHE A 212 13.39 4.49 12.29
CA PHE A 212 13.94 3.33 12.99
C PHE A 212 14.76 2.39 12.10
N ALA A 213 14.84 2.63 10.79
CA ALA A 213 15.65 1.81 9.89
C ALA A 213 17.10 2.26 9.88
N LYS A 214 18.05 1.31 9.99
CA LYS A 214 19.49 1.62 9.93
C LYS A 214 19.93 2.04 8.52
N LYS A 215 19.26 1.52 7.50
CA LYS A 215 19.45 1.89 6.09
C LYS A 215 18.15 1.74 5.35
N THR A 216 17.82 2.72 4.52
CA THR A 216 16.65 2.66 3.66
C THR A 216 17.08 2.63 2.19
N GLY A 217 16.27 1.95 1.38
CA GLY A 217 16.37 1.91 -0.07
C GLY A 217 15.00 2.23 -0.64
N VAL A 218 14.96 3.02 -1.72
CA VAL A 218 13.70 3.50 -2.29
C VAL A 218 13.62 3.11 -3.76
N ILE A 219 12.56 2.43 -4.15
CA ILE A 219 12.21 2.11 -5.54
C ILE A 219 10.88 2.78 -5.83
N ILE A 220 10.85 3.74 -6.77
CA ILE A 220 9.64 4.50 -7.10
C ILE A 220 9.35 4.35 -8.59
N LEU A 221 8.19 3.79 -8.90
CA LEU A 221 7.68 3.62 -10.24
C LEU A 221 6.54 4.62 -10.45
N GLY A 222 6.86 5.78 -11.06
CA GLY A 222 5.92 6.89 -11.25
C GLY A 222 6.23 8.09 -10.35
N GLY A 223 5.19 8.85 -9.96
CA GLY A 223 5.33 10.14 -9.29
C GLY A 223 4.21 10.47 -8.29
N GLY A 224 3.90 11.76 -8.13
CA GLY A 224 2.79 12.24 -7.31
C GLY A 224 2.96 11.98 -5.80
N VAL A 225 1.82 11.78 -5.13
CA VAL A 225 1.74 11.56 -3.66
C VAL A 225 2.61 10.38 -3.24
N VAL A 226 2.64 9.31 -4.03
CA VAL A 226 3.44 8.11 -3.73
C VAL A 226 4.92 8.43 -3.61
N LYS A 227 5.48 9.11 -4.61
CA LYS A 227 6.88 9.56 -4.60
C LYS A 227 7.14 10.48 -3.42
N HIS A 228 6.31 11.51 -3.27
CA HIS A 228 6.52 12.54 -2.25
C HIS A 228 6.47 11.94 -0.84
N HIS A 229 5.51 11.07 -0.56
CA HIS A 229 5.31 10.49 0.77
C HIS A 229 6.48 9.59 1.20
N ILE A 230 7.03 8.78 0.29
CA ILE A 230 8.24 7.98 0.57
C ILE A 230 9.45 8.88 0.82
N CYS A 231 9.70 9.85 -0.06
CA CYS A 231 10.83 10.76 0.10
C CYS A 231 10.73 11.57 1.39
N ASN A 232 9.53 12.03 1.76
CA ASN A 232 9.30 12.80 2.97
C ASN A 232 9.50 11.95 4.24
N ALA A 233 9.13 10.68 4.23
CA ALA A 233 9.42 9.78 5.35
C ALA A 233 10.94 9.58 5.55
N ASN A 234 11.71 9.51 4.45
CA ASN A 234 13.17 9.35 4.48
C ASN A 234 13.95 10.68 4.69
N LEU A 235 13.23 11.80 4.85
CA LEU A 235 13.82 13.07 5.29
C LEU A 235 13.95 13.14 6.82
N MET A 236 13.11 12.38 7.53
CA MET A 236 13.09 12.30 9.00
C MET A 236 14.30 11.56 9.53
#